data_AF-D1APW5-F1
#
_entry.id   AF-D1APW5-F1
#
_cell.length_a   1.000
_cell.length_b   1.000
_cell.length_c   1.000
_cell.angle_alpha   90.00
_cell.angle_beta   90.00
_cell.angle_gamma   90.00
#
_symmetry.space_group_name_H-M   'P 1'
#
loop_
_entity.id
_entity.type
_entity.pdbx_description
1 polymer ?
#
loop_
_entity_poly.entity_id
_entity_poly.type
_entity_poly.pdbx_seq_one_letter_code
_entity_poly.pdbx_strand_id
1 'polypeptide(L)'
;MEFFYYDNHKISFDKFLSKHEKVLIKNFLHKKIEKYTILEILSQIDVNKSELYNILDKFQKKNVKIYFKEEIYSYMFLSGYEATSNIVSLQFSDLLKNISHMNIIPDFQSVLTLQEKFTLRFFLKYCQDISDSKKIDISVDDLKDSIEIDSYARFYDFEKFILKTIVSDIEENTPYIVFYDKIKSGSSVNNKIVSLSFIITNKNFYANSKFAIELLEKTTQYINFNTAITKITELLSVYSKEIILKGIKNLDKNKTIENHLENIIKDQFFENSSLLLHIKEKADNIILLQKILFQEMGKIKESEIFDDQIINSRFNKKFYMLNIDKKIFFETKTIRIEILELSDKFYDIKIYKKT
;
A
#
# COMPACT_ATOMS: atom_id res chain seq x y z
N MET A 1 -4.21 22.55 -20.93
CA MET A 1 -4.38 21.17 -20.44
C MET A 1 -3.10 20.83 -19.70
N GLU A 2 -3.18 20.42 -18.44
CA GLU A 2 -2.01 20.19 -17.59
C GLU A 2 -1.63 18.71 -17.61
N PHE A 3 -0.33 18.43 -17.65
CA PHE A 3 0.20 17.08 -17.80
C PHE A 3 1.03 16.69 -16.59
N PHE A 4 0.82 15.46 -16.15
CA PHE A 4 1.55 14.81 -15.08
C PHE A 4 2.21 13.57 -15.66
N TYR A 5 3.40 13.22 -15.17
CA TYR A 5 4.22 12.19 -15.77
C TYR A 5 4.58 11.13 -14.74
N TYR A 6 4.46 9.87 -15.13
CA TYR A 6 4.90 8.72 -14.37
C TYR A 6 5.58 7.73 -15.33
N ASP A 7 6.89 7.56 -15.22
CA ASP A 7 7.69 6.76 -16.16
C ASP A 7 7.34 7.10 -17.63
N ASN A 8 6.90 6.12 -18.43
CA ASN A 8 6.49 6.30 -19.83
C ASN A 8 5.00 6.68 -19.99
N HIS A 9 4.30 6.92 -18.88
CA HIS A 9 2.90 7.29 -18.85
C HIS A 9 2.75 8.81 -18.68
N LYS A 10 1.83 9.36 -19.44
CA LYS A 10 1.41 10.75 -19.31
C LYS A 10 -0.06 10.77 -18.89
N ILE A 11 -0.36 11.51 -17.83
CA ILE A 11 -1.68 11.65 -17.25
C ILE A 11 -2.11 13.09 -17.46
N SER A 12 -3.34 13.31 -17.91
CA SER A 12 -3.90 14.66 -17.99
C SER A 12 -5.29 14.66 -17.39
N PHE A 13 -5.56 15.69 -16.59
CA PHE A 13 -6.92 15.98 -16.15
C PHE A 13 -7.48 17.08 -17.05
N ASP A 14 -8.66 16.89 -17.61
CA ASP A 14 -9.32 17.96 -18.36
C ASP A 14 -9.60 19.18 -17.44
N LYS A 15 -10.01 18.90 -16.21
CA LYS A 15 -10.08 19.80 -15.07
C LYS A 15 -9.69 19.03 -13.81
N PHE A 16 -8.86 19.66 -12.99
CA PHE A 16 -8.49 19.07 -11.71
C PHE A 16 -9.72 18.90 -10.81
N LEU A 17 -9.74 17.81 -10.05
CA LEU A 17 -10.81 17.53 -9.10
C LEU A 17 -10.75 18.54 -7.95
N SER A 18 -11.91 19.03 -7.56
CA SER A 18 -12.11 19.88 -6.39
C SER A 18 -12.07 19.06 -5.12
N LYS A 19 -11.91 19.74 -3.98
CA LYS A 19 -11.93 19.12 -2.65
C LYS A 19 -13.19 18.28 -2.44
N HIS A 20 -14.36 18.78 -2.82
CA HIS A 20 -15.64 18.05 -2.67
C HIS A 20 -15.70 16.79 -3.53
N GLU A 21 -15.29 16.86 -4.79
CA GLU A 21 -15.27 15.69 -5.68
C GLU A 21 -14.28 14.63 -5.19
N LYS A 22 -13.13 15.03 -4.64
CA LYS A 22 -12.16 14.11 -4.05
C LYS A 22 -12.70 13.40 -2.81
N VAL A 23 -13.51 14.07 -1.98
CA VAL A 23 -14.21 13.43 -0.86
C VAL A 23 -15.13 12.31 -1.37
N LEU A 24 -15.90 12.57 -2.42
CA LEU A 24 -16.79 11.57 -3.02
C LEU A 24 -16.01 10.38 -3.60
N ILE A 25 -14.90 10.65 -4.31
CA ILE A 25 -14.02 9.58 -4.81
C ILE A 25 -13.43 8.78 -3.64
N LYS A 26 -12.93 9.42 -2.59
CA LYS A 26 -12.35 8.75 -1.42
C LYS A 26 -13.37 7.83 -0.74
N ASN A 27 -14.60 8.31 -0.56
CA ASN A 27 -15.69 7.50 -0.01
C ASN A 27 -16.00 6.28 -0.88
N PHE A 28 -16.03 6.46 -2.21
CA PHE A 28 -16.24 5.34 -3.12
C PHE A 28 -15.07 4.35 -3.07
N LEU A 29 -13.83 4.81 -3.19
CA LEU A 29 -12.66 3.93 -3.25
C LEU A 29 -12.47 3.14 -1.95
N HIS A 30 -12.71 3.76 -0.78
CA HIS A 30 -12.44 3.13 0.52
C HIS A 30 -13.65 2.38 1.10
N LYS A 31 -14.87 2.88 0.85
CA LYS A 31 -16.10 2.38 1.50
C LYS A 31 -17.14 1.87 0.50
N LYS A 32 -16.89 1.98 -0.81
CA LYS A 32 -17.81 1.58 -1.89
C LYS A 32 -19.19 2.25 -1.78
N ILE A 33 -19.24 3.47 -1.25
CA ILE A 33 -20.50 4.21 -1.08
C ILE A 33 -20.89 4.86 -2.41
N GLU A 34 -22.00 4.38 -2.97
CA GLU A 34 -22.62 4.94 -4.18
C GLU A 34 -23.97 5.60 -3.88
N LYS A 35 -24.61 5.28 -2.75
CA LYS A 35 -25.91 5.82 -2.37
C LYS A 35 -25.81 6.58 -1.06
N TYR A 36 -26.38 7.78 -1.05
CA TYR A 36 -26.39 8.68 0.11
C TYR A 36 -27.81 9.16 0.34
N THR A 37 -28.18 9.35 1.60
CA THR A 37 -29.22 10.34 1.89
C THR A 37 -28.67 11.74 1.56
N ILE A 38 -29.55 12.67 1.19
CA ILE A 38 -29.14 14.05 0.89
C ILE A 38 -28.45 14.68 2.10
N LEU A 39 -28.96 14.45 3.32
CA LEU A 39 -28.35 15.00 4.53
C LEU A 39 -26.91 14.48 4.75
N GLU A 40 -26.68 13.18 4.53
CA GLU A 40 -25.34 12.59 4.65
C GLU A 40 -24.37 13.22 3.68
N ILE A 41 -24.69 13.28 2.38
CA ILE A 41 -23.75 13.82 1.38
C ILE A 41 -23.47 15.31 1.64
N LEU A 42 -24.48 16.11 1.96
CA LEU A 42 -24.30 17.53 2.29
C LEU A 42 -23.38 17.72 3.50
N SER A 43 -23.54 16.90 4.54
CA SER A 43 -22.66 16.96 5.72
C SER A 43 -21.20 16.58 5.44
N GLN A 44 -20.98 15.68 4.47
CA GLN A 44 -19.64 15.18 4.15
C GLN A 44 -18.84 16.16 3.29
N ILE A 45 -19.50 16.87 2.37
CA ILE A 45 -18.84 17.85 1.51
C ILE A 45 -19.06 19.31 1.94
N ASP A 46 -19.85 19.54 2.99
CA ASP A 46 -20.14 20.84 3.61
C ASP A 46 -20.70 21.89 2.63
N VAL A 47 -21.84 21.57 2.00
CA VAL A 47 -22.51 22.44 1.02
C VAL A 47 -24.02 22.42 1.19
N ASN A 48 -24.72 23.33 0.51
CA ASN A 48 -26.18 23.27 0.40
C ASN A 48 -26.66 22.42 -0.79
N LYS A 49 -27.97 22.12 -0.85
CA LYS A 49 -28.56 21.25 -1.87
C LYS A 49 -28.36 21.76 -3.32
N SER A 50 -28.42 23.07 -3.55
CA SER A 50 -28.20 23.64 -4.89
C SER A 50 -26.74 23.50 -5.32
N GLU A 51 -25.81 23.76 -4.40
CA GLU A 51 -24.38 23.58 -4.60
C GLU A 51 -24.01 22.12 -4.88
N LEU A 52 -24.63 21.17 -4.18
CA LEU A 52 -24.44 19.74 -4.42
C LEU A 52 -24.71 19.39 -5.89
N TYR A 53 -25.87 19.74 -6.43
CA TYR A 53 -26.20 19.41 -7.82
C TYR A 53 -25.27 20.12 -8.80
N ASN A 54 -24.89 21.37 -8.54
CA ASN A 54 -23.89 22.07 -9.34
C ASN A 54 -22.52 21.38 -9.32
N ILE A 55 -22.12 20.79 -8.19
CA ILE A 55 -20.88 20.01 -8.06
C ILE A 55 -21.01 18.71 -8.87
N LEU A 56 -22.10 17.95 -8.70
CA LEU A 56 -22.31 16.70 -9.42
C LEU A 56 -22.39 16.91 -10.94
N ASP A 57 -23.05 17.99 -11.38
CA ASP A 57 -23.16 18.35 -12.79
C ASP A 57 -21.83 18.75 -13.43
N LYS A 58 -20.92 19.33 -12.64
CA LYS A 58 -19.55 19.60 -13.06
C LYS A 58 -18.71 18.33 -13.03
N PHE A 59 -18.90 17.50 -12.01
CA PHE A 59 -18.11 16.28 -11.79
C PHE A 59 -18.30 15.27 -12.91
N GLN A 60 -19.54 15.05 -13.37
CA GLN A 60 -19.84 14.18 -14.52
C GLN A 60 -19.17 14.63 -15.83
N LYS A 61 -18.73 15.89 -15.94
CA LYS A 61 -18.07 16.43 -17.14
C LYS A 61 -16.54 16.31 -17.06
N LYS A 62 -15.99 15.82 -15.96
CA LYS A 62 -14.54 15.70 -15.74
C LYS A 62 -14.05 14.31 -16.10
N ASN A 63 -12.89 14.28 -16.72
CA ASN A 63 -12.24 13.10 -17.23
C ASN A 63 -10.75 13.10 -16.87
N VAL A 64 -10.22 11.92 -16.65
CA VAL A 64 -8.78 11.67 -16.72
C VAL A 64 -8.45 11.02 -18.04
N LYS A 65 -7.40 11.52 -18.68
CA LYS A 65 -6.81 10.90 -19.86
C LYS A 65 -5.46 10.31 -19.48
N ILE A 66 -5.28 9.05 -19.83
CA ILE A 66 -4.03 8.32 -19.65
C ILE A 66 -3.49 8.06 -21.05
N TYR A 67 -2.30 8.58 -21.31
CA TYR A 67 -1.56 8.41 -22.53
C TYR A 67 -0.53 7.31 -22.28
N PHE A 68 -0.60 6.26 -23.07
CA PHE A 68 0.32 5.13 -23.00
C PHE A 68 0.73 4.71 -24.40
N LYS A 69 2.02 4.82 -24.71
CA LYS A 69 2.55 4.65 -26.07
C LYS A 69 1.81 5.58 -27.04
N GLU A 70 1.17 5.02 -28.07
CA GLU A 70 0.40 5.76 -29.08
C GLU A 70 -1.10 5.83 -28.77
N GLU A 71 -1.54 5.22 -27.66
CA GLU A 71 -2.95 5.15 -27.28
C GLU A 71 -3.33 6.21 -26.24
N ILE A 72 -4.56 6.70 -26.36
CA ILE A 72 -5.16 7.66 -25.43
C ILE A 72 -6.42 7.05 -24.85
N TYR A 73 -6.39 6.75 -23.56
CA TYR A 73 -7.56 6.29 -22.83
C TYR A 73 -8.18 7.46 -22.07
N SER A 74 -9.46 7.72 -22.30
CA SER A 74 -10.21 8.78 -21.61
C SER A 74 -11.29 8.17 -20.76
N TYR A 75 -11.25 8.46 -19.47
CA TYR A 75 -12.16 7.90 -18.49
C TYR A 75 -12.89 9.00 -17.72
N MET A 76 -14.21 8.88 -17.66
CA MET A 76 -15.03 9.70 -16.76
C MET A 76 -14.78 9.25 -15.32
N PHE A 77 -14.94 10.16 -14.34
CA PHE A 77 -14.98 9.75 -12.93
C PHE A 77 -16.38 9.30 -12.52
N LEU A 78 -17.38 10.12 -12.85
CA LEU A 78 -18.78 9.90 -12.58
C LEU A 78 -19.52 9.77 -13.92
N SER A 79 -20.10 8.61 -14.19
CA SER A 79 -20.92 8.37 -15.39
C SER A 79 -22.26 9.09 -15.32
N GLY A 80 -22.78 9.32 -14.11
CA GLY A 80 -24.01 10.05 -13.88
C GLY A 80 -24.45 10.01 -12.41
N TYR A 81 -25.59 10.62 -12.12
CA TYR A 81 -26.25 10.48 -10.82
C TYR A 81 -27.76 10.54 -10.97
N GLU A 82 -28.46 9.91 -10.02
CA GLU A 82 -29.91 9.98 -9.86
C GLU A 82 -30.24 10.61 -8.51
N ALA A 83 -31.17 11.55 -8.50
CA ALA A 83 -31.59 12.22 -7.28
C ALA A 83 -33.12 12.16 -7.13
N THR A 84 -33.55 11.77 -5.93
CA THR A 84 -34.94 11.88 -5.47
C THR A 84 -35.05 13.01 -4.43
N SER A 85 -36.20 13.13 -3.78
CA SER A 85 -36.38 14.09 -2.68
C SER A 85 -35.40 13.87 -1.51
N ASN A 86 -35.01 12.62 -1.24
CA ASN A 86 -34.24 12.23 -0.05
C ASN A 86 -32.92 11.50 -0.34
N ILE A 87 -32.76 10.90 -1.51
CA ILE A 87 -31.62 10.03 -1.84
C ILE A 87 -30.92 10.55 -3.10
N VAL A 88 -29.59 10.48 -3.10
CA VAL A 88 -28.74 10.64 -4.28
C VAL A 88 -27.95 9.36 -4.50
N SER A 89 -28.03 8.82 -5.71
CA SER A 89 -27.26 7.67 -6.17
C SER A 89 -26.23 8.12 -7.20
N LEU A 90 -24.95 7.91 -6.91
CA LEU A 90 -23.81 8.23 -7.78
C LEU A 90 -23.43 6.99 -8.58
N GLN A 91 -23.29 7.15 -9.90
CA GLN A 91 -22.86 6.07 -10.79
C GLN A 91 -21.41 6.31 -11.19
N PHE A 92 -20.46 5.73 -10.44
CA PHE A 92 -19.03 5.83 -10.77
C PHE A 92 -18.68 4.96 -11.99
N SER A 93 -17.66 5.41 -12.72
CA SER A 93 -17.21 4.71 -13.93
C SER A 93 -16.51 3.38 -13.63
N ASP A 94 -16.43 2.53 -14.65
CA ASP A 94 -15.74 1.24 -14.55
C ASP A 94 -14.24 1.41 -14.28
N LEU A 95 -13.65 2.55 -14.64
CA LEU A 95 -12.28 2.91 -14.24
C LEU A 95 -12.16 2.87 -12.72
N LEU A 96 -13.02 3.60 -12.01
CA LEU A 96 -12.93 3.69 -10.55
C LEU A 96 -13.29 2.37 -9.87
N LYS A 97 -14.24 1.62 -10.44
CA LYS A 97 -14.63 0.29 -9.94
C LYS A 97 -13.47 -0.70 -10.01
N ASN A 98 -12.70 -0.66 -11.10
CA ASN A 98 -11.61 -1.59 -11.38
C ASN A 98 -10.21 -0.98 -11.17
N ILE A 99 -10.10 0.11 -10.42
CA ILE A 99 -8.85 0.88 -10.28
C ILE A 99 -7.71 0.03 -9.71
N SER A 100 -8.01 -0.94 -8.85
CA SER A 100 -7.04 -1.89 -8.28
C SER A 100 -6.44 -2.84 -9.29
N HIS A 101 -7.13 -3.07 -10.42
CA HIS A 101 -6.67 -3.94 -11.51
C HIS A 101 -5.96 -3.16 -12.62
N MET A 102 -5.94 -1.83 -12.54
CA MET A 102 -5.19 -1.00 -13.47
C MET A 102 -3.71 -0.99 -13.12
N ASN A 103 -2.96 -1.88 -13.76
CA ASN A 103 -1.49 -1.94 -13.65
C ASN A 103 -0.76 -0.87 -14.48
N ILE A 104 -1.47 0.13 -15.01
CA ILE A 104 -0.89 1.15 -15.90
C ILE A 104 -0.12 2.20 -15.07
N ILE A 105 -0.64 2.58 -13.90
CA ILE A 105 0.01 3.51 -12.98
C ILE A 105 -0.08 2.91 -11.57
N PRO A 106 1.04 2.52 -10.95
CA PRO A 106 1.07 2.08 -9.57
C PRO A 106 0.44 3.13 -8.66
N ASP A 107 -0.48 2.68 -7.81
CA ASP A 107 -1.20 3.52 -6.85
C ASP A 107 -1.96 4.71 -7.48
N PHE A 108 -2.63 4.46 -8.61
CA PHE A 108 -3.49 5.45 -9.27
C PHE A 108 -4.59 6.01 -8.36
N GLN A 109 -5.01 5.24 -7.34
CA GLN A 109 -5.91 5.72 -6.29
C GLN A 109 -5.35 6.97 -5.59
N SER A 110 -4.09 6.95 -5.16
CA SER A 110 -3.42 8.12 -4.56
C SER A 110 -3.37 9.31 -5.51
N VAL A 111 -3.15 9.07 -6.81
CA VAL A 111 -3.16 10.13 -7.84
C VAL A 111 -4.50 10.88 -7.88
N LEU A 112 -5.61 10.20 -7.63
CA LEU A 112 -6.95 10.80 -7.66
C LEU A 112 -7.34 11.51 -6.35
N THR A 113 -6.72 11.15 -5.23
CA THR A 113 -7.11 11.65 -3.89
C THR A 113 -6.26 12.82 -3.38
N LEU A 114 -5.03 12.99 -3.87
CA LEU A 114 -4.15 14.11 -3.51
C LEU A 114 -4.80 15.46 -3.81
N GLN A 115 -4.79 16.37 -2.85
CA GLN A 115 -5.53 17.63 -2.90
C GLN A 115 -4.87 18.68 -3.79
N GLU A 116 -3.55 18.78 -3.74
CA GLU A 116 -2.80 19.85 -4.40
C GLU A 116 -2.02 19.35 -5.63
N LYS A 117 -1.93 20.19 -6.66
CA LYS A 117 -1.21 19.85 -7.90
C LYS A 117 0.28 19.66 -7.67
N PHE A 118 0.90 20.53 -6.86
CA PHE A 118 2.31 20.41 -6.51
C PHE A 118 2.58 19.15 -5.67
N THR A 119 1.64 18.73 -4.82
CA THR A 119 1.74 17.46 -4.10
C THR A 119 1.65 16.28 -5.06
N LEU A 120 0.74 16.32 -6.04
CA LEU A 120 0.67 15.28 -7.07
C LEU A 120 1.98 15.16 -7.85
N ARG A 121 2.60 16.28 -8.22
CA ARG A 121 3.91 16.29 -8.89
C ARG A 121 5.00 15.68 -8.01
N PHE A 122 5.04 16.07 -6.73
CA PHE A 122 5.96 15.48 -5.77
C PHE A 122 5.75 13.96 -5.67
N PHE A 123 4.51 13.51 -5.52
CA PHE A 123 4.15 12.11 -5.37
C PHE A 123 4.57 11.27 -6.59
N LEU A 124 4.26 11.73 -7.80
CA LEU A 124 4.60 11.03 -9.04
C LEU A 124 6.11 10.97 -9.29
N LYS A 125 6.86 11.98 -8.84
CA LYS A 125 8.32 12.02 -9.03
C LYS A 125 9.09 11.26 -7.96
N TYR A 126 8.63 11.30 -6.71
CA TYR A 126 9.45 10.89 -5.57
C TYR A 126 8.89 9.72 -4.76
N CYS A 127 7.57 9.55 -4.70
CA CYS A 127 6.92 8.52 -3.88
C CYS A 127 6.73 7.17 -4.60
N GLN A 128 7.27 7.04 -5.80
CA GLN A 128 7.12 5.85 -6.64
C GLN A 128 8.16 4.77 -6.31
N ASP A 129 7.78 3.51 -6.55
CA ASP A 129 8.62 2.32 -6.42
C ASP A 129 9.24 2.13 -5.02
N ILE A 130 8.52 2.57 -3.99
CA ILE A 130 8.95 2.44 -2.59
C ILE A 130 8.45 1.10 -2.04
N SER A 131 9.37 0.18 -1.75
CA SER A 131 9.02 -1.05 -1.03
C SER A 131 8.70 -0.75 0.45
N ASP A 132 9.62 -0.08 1.14
CA ASP A 132 9.55 0.17 2.59
C ASP A 132 9.86 1.63 2.94
N SER A 133 11.05 2.09 2.53
CA SER A 133 11.48 3.48 2.70
C SER A 133 12.48 3.90 1.62
N LYS A 134 12.53 5.20 1.37
CA LYS A 134 13.42 5.83 0.40
C LYS A 134 13.91 7.16 0.95
N LYS A 135 15.21 7.41 0.85
CA LYS A 135 15.83 8.69 1.18
C LYS A 135 16.15 9.47 -0.10
N ILE A 136 15.88 10.76 -0.11
CA ILE A 136 16.13 11.65 -1.26
C ILE A 136 16.72 12.95 -0.76
N ASP A 137 17.90 13.30 -1.25
CA ASP A 137 18.50 14.61 -1.01
C ASP A 137 18.33 15.47 -2.26
N ILE A 138 17.75 16.67 -2.12
CA ILE A 138 17.44 17.57 -3.24
C ILE A 138 17.63 19.03 -2.83
N SER A 139 18.12 19.87 -3.75
CA SER A 139 18.20 21.31 -3.49
C SER A 139 16.81 21.93 -3.41
N VAL A 140 16.68 23.07 -2.72
CA VAL A 140 15.40 23.79 -2.64
C VAL A 140 14.94 24.26 -4.03
N ASP A 141 15.88 24.67 -4.88
CA ASP A 141 15.59 25.19 -6.21
C ASP A 141 15.16 24.05 -7.14
N ASP A 142 15.88 22.92 -7.17
CA ASP A 142 15.48 21.74 -7.95
C ASP A 142 14.12 21.18 -7.52
N LEU A 143 13.81 21.25 -6.22
CA LEU A 143 12.51 20.83 -5.72
C LEU A 143 11.42 21.74 -6.25
N LYS A 144 11.58 23.06 -6.14
CA LYS A 144 10.62 24.06 -6.63
C LYS A 144 10.34 23.89 -8.12
N ASP A 145 11.40 23.72 -8.91
CA ASP A 145 11.30 23.46 -10.35
C ASP A 145 10.52 22.17 -10.61
N SER A 146 10.81 21.11 -9.84
CA SER A 146 10.16 19.81 -10.03
C SER A 146 8.66 19.78 -9.73
N ILE A 147 8.20 20.63 -8.81
CA ILE A 147 6.79 20.75 -8.43
C ILE A 147 6.13 21.99 -9.06
N GLU A 148 6.85 22.71 -9.91
CA GLU A 148 6.44 23.92 -10.64
C GLU A 148 5.92 25.04 -9.71
N ILE A 149 6.73 25.43 -8.71
CA ILE A 149 6.40 26.50 -7.75
C ILE A 149 7.49 27.59 -7.73
N ASP A 150 7.17 28.78 -8.25
CA ASP A 150 8.09 29.92 -8.31
C ASP A 150 7.82 31.00 -7.24
N SER A 151 6.65 30.95 -6.59
CA SER A 151 6.07 32.10 -5.86
C SER A 151 6.65 32.37 -4.47
N TYR A 152 7.59 31.57 -3.97
CA TYR A 152 8.08 31.67 -2.60
C TYR A 152 9.58 31.96 -2.51
N ALA A 153 9.95 33.24 -2.50
CA ALA A 153 11.34 33.68 -2.35
C ALA A 153 11.92 33.32 -0.96
N ARG A 154 11.13 33.45 0.10
CA ARG A 154 11.53 33.10 1.47
C ARG A 154 11.28 31.63 1.74
N PHE A 155 12.29 30.93 2.26
CA PHE A 155 12.16 29.53 2.61
C PHE A 155 11.07 29.29 3.66
N TYR A 156 10.90 30.20 4.63
CA TYR A 156 9.85 30.06 5.65
C TYR A 156 8.44 29.94 5.05
N ASP A 157 8.12 30.76 4.05
CA ASP A 157 6.82 30.72 3.39
C ASP A 157 6.68 29.46 2.54
N PHE A 158 7.74 29.08 1.82
CA PHE A 158 7.80 27.81 1.09
C PHE A 158 7.57 26.60 2.02
N GLU A 159 8.21 26.56 3.19
CA GLU A 159 8.05 25.49 4.17
C GLU A 159 6.61 25.44 4.69
N LYS A 160 6.05 26.61 5.06
CA LYS A 160 4.73 26.72 5.67
C LYS A 160 3.60 26.34 4.71
N PHE A 161 3.66 26.80 3.46
CA PHE A 161 2.55 26.68 2.51
C PHE A 161 2.70 25.54 1.52
N ILE A 162 3.93 25.08 1.27
CA ILE A 162 4.21 24.02 0.28
C ILE A 162 4.69 22.75 0.99
N LEU A 163 5.83 22.77 1.68
CA LEU A 163 6.39 21.53 2.24
C LEU A 163 5.47 20.87 3.27
N LYS A 164 4.93 21.65 4.21
CA LYS A 164 3.98 21.12 5.20
C LYS A 164 2.71 20.59 4.55
N THR A 165 2.22 21.24 3.50
CA THR A 165 1.04 20.80 2.74
C THR A 165 1.33 19.49 2.00
N ILE A 166 2.50 19.35 1.36
CA ILE A 166 2.93 18.11 0.72
C ILE A 166 2.93 16.96 1.73
N VAL A 167 3.56 17.18 2.90
CA VAL A 167 3.64 16.17 3.96
C VAL A 167 2.25 15.75 4.42
N SER A 168 1.39 16.71 4.77
CA SER A 168 0.04 16.40 5.29
C SER A 168 -0.86 15.76 4.24
N ASP A 169 -0.82 16.22 3.00
CA ASP A 169 -1.67 15.71 1.92
C ASP A 169 -1.27 14.28 1.54
N ILE A 170 0.04 13.99 1.46
CA ILE A 170 0.53 12.62 1.24
C ILE A 170 0.15 11.72 2.41
N GLU A 171 0.38 12.17 3.65
CA GLU A 171 0.01 11.40 4.84
C GLU A 171 -1.50 11.18 4.96
N GLU A 172 -2.35 12.07 4.48
CA GLU A 172 -3.80 11.87 4.60
C GLU A 172 -4.38 11.00 3.47
N ASN A 173 -3.81 11.11 2.26
CA ASN A 173 -4.47 10.63 1.04
C ASN A 173 -3.76 9.48 0.33
N THR A 174 -2.58 9.06 0.81
CA THR A 174 -1.77 7.99 0.19
C THR A 174 -1.33 6.94 1.24
N PRO A 175 -0.74 5.79 0.85
CA PRO A 175 -0.19 4.82 1.80
C PRO A 175 1.18 5.22 2.37
N TYR A 176 1.67 6.43 2.11
CA TYR A 176 3.01 6.88 2.51
C TYR A 176 2.99 7.96 3.58
N ILE A 177 4.13 8.13 4.25
CA ILE A 177 4.45 9.25 5.15
C ILE A 177 5.75 9.87 4.65
N VAL A 178 5.85 11.20 4.73
CA VAL A 178 7.03 11.96 4.32
C VAL A 178 7.57 12.74 5.51
N PHE A 179 8.85 12.56 5.79
CA PHE A 179 9.62 13.40 6.70
C PHE A 179 10.65 14.19 5.89
N TYR A 180 11.07 15.35 6.40
CA TYR A 180 12.19 16.08 5.81
C TYR A 180 13.05 16.77 6.86
N ASP A 181 14.36 16.77 6.58
CA ASP A 181 15.35 17.54 7.30
C ASP A 181 15.91 18.67 6.44
N LYS A 182 16.26 19.78 7.09
CA LYS A 182 16.79 20.98 6.44
C LYS A 182 18.31 20.97 6.43
N ILE A 183 18.91 21.05 5.24
CA ILE A 183 20.35 21.14 5.05
C ILE A 183 20.73 22.60 4.79
N LYS A 184 21.59 23.15 5.65
CA LYS A 184 22.07 24.54 5.56
C LYS A 184 23.41 24.62 4.83
N SER A 185 23.71 25.78 4.26
CA SER A 185 25.00 26.06 3.61
C SER A 185 26.21 26.08 4.58
N GLY A 186 25.98 25.93 5.89
CA GLY A 186 27.01 25.80 6.92
C GLY A 186 26.39 25.70 8.32
N SER A 187 27.22 25.76 9.36
CA SER A 187 26.83 25.40 10.74
C SER A 187 26.05 26.45 11.54
N SER A 188 25.96 27.70 11.06
CA SER A 188 25.30 28.79 11.79
C SER A 188 23.77 28.67 11.74
N VAL A 189 23.10 29.09 12.81
CA VAL A 189 21.63 29.07 12.93
C VAL A 189 20.97 29.88 11.80
N ASN A 190 21.60 30.98 11.39
CA ASN A 190 21.09 31.92 10.39
C ASN A 190 21.45 31.54 8.95
N ASN A 191 22.15 30.42 8.74
CA ASN A 191 22.55 30.03 7.39
C ASN A 191 21.35 29.65 6.52
N LYS A 192 21.45 30.02 5.24
CA LYS A 192 20.46 29.72 4.22
C LYS A 192 20.28 28.21 4.12
N ILE A 193 19.02 27.77 4.05
CA ILE A 193 18.67 26.39 3.74
C ILE A 193 18.83 26.22 2.23
N VAL A 194 19.68 25.27 1.84
CA VAL A 194 20.05 25.05 0.44
C VAL A 194 19.45 23.76 -0.11
N SER A 195 19.24 22.77 0.76
CA SER A 195 18.72 21.47 0.38
C SER A 195 17.82 20.87 1.46
N LEU A 196 17.08 19.85 1.06
CA LEU A 196 16.20 19.05 1.91
C LEU A 196 16.57 17.59 1.77
N SER A 197 16.54 16.88 2.89
CA SER A 197 16.67 15.43 2.95
C SER A 197 15.30 14.84 3.27
N PHE A 198 14.65 14.24 2.29
CA PHE A 198 13.36 13.59 2.47
C PHE A 198 13.54 12.12 2.85
N ILE A 199 12.71 11.65 3.78
CA ILE A 199 12.50 10.23 4.06
C ILE A 199 11.04 9.93 3.74
N ILE A 200 10.80 9.10 2.74
CA ILE A 200 9.47 8.68 2.33
C ILE A 200 9.32 7.20 2.71
N THR A 201 8.29 6.86 3.47
CA THR A 201 8.09 5.50 3.98
C THR A 201 6.65 5.03 3.86
N ASN A 202 6.46 3.74 3.64
CA ASN A 202 5.13 3.13 3.69
C ASN A 202 4.59 3.17 5.14
N LYS A 203 3.32 3.57 5.32
CA LYS A 203 2.66 3.68 6.63
C LYS A 203 2.70 2.38 7.43
N ASN A 204 2.48 1.24 6.78
CA ASN A 204 2.49 -0.06 7.45
C ASN A 204 3.89 -0.41 7.93
N PHE A 205 4.91 -0.18 7.09
CA PHE A 205 6.30 -0.37 7.46
C PHE A 205 6.70 0.53 8.64
N TYR A 206 6.34 1.81 8.59
CA TYR A 206 6.60 2.77 9.67
C TYR A 206 5.93 2.35 10.99
N ALA A 207 4.65 1.99 10.95
CA ALA A 207 3.91 1.55 12.14
C ALA A 207 4.49 0.26 12.74
N ASN A 208 4.89 -0.69 11.89
CA ASN A 208 5.51 -1.94 12.31
C ASN A 208 6.92 -1.69 12.90
N SER A 209 7.71 -0.81 12.28
CA SER A 209 9.05 -0.43 12.78
C SER A 209 8.96 0.25 14.15
N LYS A 210 8.01 1.19 14.32
CA LYS A 210 7.78 1.85 15.62
C LYS A 210 7.39 0.84 16.70
N PHE A 211 6.48 -0.08 16.37
CA PHE A 211 6.09 -1.14 17.30
C PHE A 211 7.26 -2.07 17.64
N ALA A 212 8.11 -2.42 16.65
CA ALA A 212 9.30 -3.22 16.87
C ALA A 212 10.29 -2.52 17.82
N ILE A 213 10.53 -1.22 17.64
CA ILE A 213 11.38 -0.40 18.52
C ILE A 213 10.83 -0.40 19.95
N GLU A 214 9.56 -0.02 20.13
CA GLU A 214 8.91 0.02 21.46
C GLU A 214 8.96 -1.35 22.18
N LEU A 215 8.93 -2.43 21.40
CA LEU A 215 9.00 -3.78 21.91
C LEU A 215 10.43 -4.16 22.31
N LEU A 216 11.42 -3.83 21.49
CA LEU A 216 12.84 -4.10 21.78
C LEU A 216 13.38 -3.24 22.92
N GLU A 217 12.95 -1.99 23.07
CA GLU A 217 13.31 -1.13 24.21
C GLU A 217 12.89 -1.73 25.56
N LYS A 218 11.83 -2.55 25.58
CA LYS A 218 11.36 -3.27 26.76
C LYS A 218 12.12 -4.56 27.02
N THR A 219 12.98 -4.99 26.09
CA THR A 219 13.83 -6.18 26.26
C THR A 219 15.20 -5.78 26.78
N THR A 220 15.66 -6.42 27.85
CA THR A 220 16.97 -6.14 28.47
C THR A 220 18.13 -6.86 27.78
N GLN A 221 17.96 -7.34 26.56
CA GLN A 221 18.90 -8.23 25.88
C GLN A 221 19.76 -7.47 24.86
N TYR A 222 21.06 -7.80 24.83
CA TYR A 222 22.02 -7.26 23.86
C TYR A 222 21.78 -7.89 22.48
N ILE A 223 20.93 -7.23 21.71
CA ILE A 223 20.60 -7.63 20.35
C ILE A 223 21.11 -6.55 19.42
N ASN A 224 21.54 -6.92 18.21
CA ASN A 224 21.73 -5.94 17.14
C ASN A 224 20.36 -5.32 16.81
N PHE A 225 20.12 -4.15 17.40
CA PHE A 225 18.83 -3.46 17.42
C PHE A 225 18.28 -3.24 16.01
N ASN A 226 19.14 -2.87 15.06
CA ASN A 226 18.75 -2.62 13.67
C ASN A 226 18.31 -3.90 12.96
N THR A 227 19.07 -4.99 13.09
CA THR A 227 18.71 -6.29 12.47
C THR A 227 17.39 -6.83 13.04
N ALA A 228 17.18 -6.69 14.35
CA ALA A 228 15.96 -7.12 14.99
C ALA A 228 14.73 -6.31 14.56
N ILE A 229 14.85 -4.99 14.41
CA ILE A 229 13.76 -4.14 13.92
C ILE A 229 13.33 -4.59 12.52
N THR A 230 14.28 -4.76 11.60
CA THR A 230 13.98 -5.19 10.22
C THR A 230 13.24 -6.52 10.24
N LYS A 231 13.74 -7.50 10.99
CA LYS A 231 13.12 -8.84 11.03
C LYS A 231 11.74 -8.82 11.68
N ILE A 232 11.55 -8.11 12.78
CA ILE A 232 10.24 -7.98 13.43
C ILE A 232 9.26 -7.30 12.48
N THR A 233 9.71 -6.27 11.76
CA THR A 233 8.89 -5.54 10.79
C THR A 233 8.45 -6.42 9.62
N GLU A 234 9.36 -7.25 9.10
CA GLU A 234 9.05 -8.28 8.10
C GLU A 234 8.00 -9.27 8.63
N LEU A 235 8.18 -9.78 9.85
CA LEU A 235 7.24 -10.72 10.45
C LEU A 235 5.87 -10.08 10.71
N LEU A 236 5.79 -8.83 11.15
CA LEU A 236 4.53 -8.11 11.33
C LEU A 236 3.78 -7.82 10.02
N SER A 237 4.44 -7.96 8.86
CA SER A 237 3.75 -7.92 7.57
C SER A 237 2.95 -9.19 7.28
N VAL A 238 3.18 -10.27 8.04
CA VAL A 238 2.56 -11.60 7.86
C VAL A 238 1.76 -12.02 9.09
N TYR A 239 2.26 -11.71 10.29
CA TYR A 239 1.78 -12.22 11.57
C TYR A 239 1.14 -11.12 12.43
N SER A 240 0.19 -11.50 13.28
CA SER A 240 -0.43 -10.55 14.22
C SER A 240 0.57 -10.08 15.29
N LYS A 241 0.37 -8.85 15.78
CA LYS A 241 1.18 -8.26 16.85
C LYS A 241 1.25 -9.15 18.09
N GLU A 242 0.16 -9.86 18.41
CA GLU A 242 0.05 -10.75 19.57
C GLU A 242 1.03 -11.94 19.50
N ILE A 243 1.21 -12.53 18.32
CA ILE A 243 2.14 -13.65 18.10
C ILE A 243 3.58 -13.18 18.33
N ILE A 244 3.92 -12.03 17.75
CA ILE A 244 5.26 -11.42 17.89
C ILE A 244 5.54 -11.03 19.35
N LEU A 245 4.54 -10.50 20.07
CA LEU A 245 4.65 -10.19 21.50
C LEU A 245 4.89 -11.43 22.36
N LYS A 246 4.18 -12.53 22.11
CA LYS A 246 4.43 -13.80 22.79
C LYS A 246 5.85 -14.31 22.49
N GLY A 247 6.27 -14.18 21.23
CA GLY A 247 7.62 -14.49 20.78
C GLY A 247 8.70 -13.76 21.58
N ILE A 248 8.55 -12.45 21.73
CA ILE A 248 9.56 -11.63 22.41
C ILE A 248 9.53 -11.75 23.93
N LYS A 249 8.37 -12.02 24.55
CA LYS A 249 8.30 -12.29 25.99
C LYS A 249 9.06 -13.55 26.40
N ASN A 250 9.13 -14.54 25.51
CA ASN A 250 9.75 -15.83 25.80
C ASN A 250 11.21 -15.93 25.34
N LEU A 251 11.83 -14.80 24.95
CA LEU A 251 13.16 -14.74 24.34
C LEU A 251 14.22 -15.47 25.18
N ASP A 252 14.62 -16.63 24.66
CA ASP A 252 15.70 -17.43 25.22
C ASP A 252 17.02 -16.69 25.07
N LYS A 253 17.71 -16.45 26.20
CA LYS A 253 18.97 -15.69 26.27
C LYS A 253 20.08 -16.27 25.38
N ASN A 254 19.97 -17.54 24.99
CA ASN A 254 20.98 -18.25 24.22
C ASN A 254 20.66 -18.34 22.72
N LYS A 255 19.52 -17.80 22.26
CA LYS A 255 19.11 -17.85 20.85
C LYS A 255 19.08 -16.45 20.24
N THR A 256 19.41 -16.36 18.96
CA THR A 256 19.17 -15.12 18.20
C THR A 256 17.67 -14.85 18.11
N ILE A 257 17.27 -13.57 18.09
CA ILE A 257 15.88 -13.16 17.90
C ILE A 257 15.25 -13.85 16.68
N GLU A 258 16.01 -13.97 15.59
CA GLU A 258 15.57 -14.62 14.35
C GLU A 258 15.13 -16.06 14.59
N ASN A 259 16.01 -16.90 15.16
CA ASN A 259 15.70 -18.31 15.41
C ASN A 259 14.60 -18.46 16.47
N HIS A 260 14.54 -17.56 17.44
CA HIS A 260 13.54 -17.64 18.50
C HIS A 260 12.13 -17.28 17.99
N LEU A 261 12.00 -16.18 17.26
CA LEU A 261 10.73 -15.75 16.68
C LEU A 261 10.22 -16.72 15.61
N GLU A 262 11.09 -17.21 14.72
CA GLU A 262 10.70 -18.17 13.70
C GLU A 262 10.23 -19.50 14.30
N ASN A 263 10.82 -19.95 15.42
CA ASN A 263 10.37 -21.16 16.10
C ASN A 263 9.03 -20.97 16.81
N ILE A 264 8.80 -19.86 17.50
CA ILE A 264 7.52 -19.61 18.18
C ILE A 264 6.36 -19.47 17.19
N ILE A 265 6.61 -18.84 16.04
CA ILE A 265 5.64 -18.78 14.94
C ILE A 265 5.34 -20.18 14.41
N LYS A 266 6.36 -21.01 14.19
CA LYS A 266 6.19 -22.40 13.75
C LYS A 266 5.37 -23.19 14.75
N ASP A 267 5.69 -23.11 16.04
CA ASP A 267 5.10 -23.91 17.11
C ASP A 267 3.63 -23.52 17.38
N GLN A 268 3.30 -22.22 17.43
CA GLN A 268 1.93 -21.76 17.69
C GLN A 268 0.93 -22.05 16.57
N PHE A 269 1.38 -22.10 15.32
CA PHE A 269 0.50 -22.45 14.21
C PHE A 269 0.06 -23.92 14.31
N PHE A 270 0.96 -24.84 14.67
CA PHE A 270 0.62 -26.26 14.79
C PHE A 270 -0.25 -26.58 16.01
N GLU A 271 -0.12 -25.84 17.11
CA GLU A 271 -0.94 -26.06 18.32
C GLU A 271 -2.43 -25.79 18.09
N ASN A 272 -2.78 -24.90 17.16
CA ASN A 272 -4.17 -24.51 16.87
C ASN A 272 -4.53 -24.74 15.40
N SER A 273 -4.05 -25.83 14.80
CA SER A 273 -4.42 -26.17 13.43
C SER A 273 -4.76 -27.64 13.25
N SER A 274 -5.69 -27.91 12.34
CA SER A 274 -6.02 -29.24 11.86
C SER A 274 -5.49 -29.42 10.44
N LEU A 275 -4.95 -30.61 10.15
CA LEU A 275 -4.55 -30.97 8.79
C LEU A 275 -5.82 -31.11 7.93
N LEU A 276 -5.96 -30.26 6.93
CA LEU A 276 -7.04 -30.34 5.95
C LEU A 276 -6.74 -31.36 4.85
N LEU A 277 -5.51 -31.34 4.36
CA LEU A 277 -5.17 -32.06 3.13
C LEU A 277 -3.70 -32.46 3.12
N HIS A 278 -3.42 -33.64 2.59
CA HIS A 278 -2.06 -34.16 2.39
C HIS A 278 -1.95 -34.74 0.98
N ILE A 279 -1.09 -34.17 0.14
CA ILE A 279 -0.87 -34.55 -1.25
C ILE A 279 0.55 -35.08 -1.38
N LYS A 280 0.71 -36.16 -2.13
CA LYS A 280 2.02 -36.63 -2.60
C LYS A 280 1.93 -36.80 -4.10
N GLU A 281 2.57 -35.90 -4.84
CA GLU A 281 2.42 -35.87 -6.30
C GLU A 281 3.71 -35.53 -7.03
N LYS A 282 3.81 -36.04 -8.25
CA LYS A 282 4.89 -35.69 -9.17
C LYS A 282 4.48 -34.48 -10.02
N ALA A 283 5.33 -33.46 -10.09
CA ALA A 283 5.08 -32.29 -10.92
C ALA A 283 6.32 -31.89 -11.70
N ASP A 284 6.30 -32.09 -13.01
CA ASP A 284 7.45 -31.89 -13.89
C ASP A 284 7.99 -30.45 -13.93
N ASN A 285 7.14 -29.50 -13.55
CA ASN A 285 7.46 -28.09 -13.41
C ASN A 285 6.54 -27.41 -12.39
N ILE A 286 6.92 -26.19 -12.05
CA ILE A 286 6.27 -25.37 -11.03
C ILE A 286 4.82 -25.02 -11.36
N ILE A 287 4.51 -24.84 -12.64
CA ILE A 287 3.16 -24.49 -13.12
C ILE A 287 2.23 -25.68 -12.90
N LEU A 288 2.72 -26.89 -13.16
CA LEU A 288 1.96 -28.12 -12.92
C LEU A 288 1.73 -28.35 -11.42
N LEU A 289 2.73 -28.09 -10.59
CA LEU A 289 2.60 -28.18 -9.12
C LEU A 289 1.55 -27.20 -8.59
N GLN A 290 1.56 -25.96 -9.10
CA GLN A 290 0.53 -24.96 -8.78
C GLN A 290 -0.86 -25.43 -9.20
N LYS A 291 -1.00 -25.96 -10.43
CA LYS A 291 -2.28 -26.49 -10.92
C LYS A 291 -2.81 -27.61 -10.03
N ILE A 292 -1.97 -28.55 -9.61
CA ILE A 292 -2.33 -29.63 -8.68
C ILE A 292 -2.83 -29.04 -7.36
N LEU A 293 -2.05 -28.12 -6.78
CA LEU A 293 -2.43 -27.44 -5.53
C LEU A 293 -3.79 -26.76 -5.64
N PHE A 294 -4.05 -26.03 -6.73
CA PHE A 294 -5.33 -25.35 -6.96
C PHE A 294 -6.49 -26.32 -7.13
N GLN A 295 -6.29 -27.41 -7.87
CA GLN A 295 -7.32 -28.43 -8.04
C GLN A 295 -7.68 -29.08 -6.70
N GLU A 296 -6.70 -29.41 -5.88
CA GLU A 296 -6.96 -30.03 -4.58
C GLU A 296 -7.57 -29.05 -3.57
N MET A 297 -7.11 -27.79 -3.54
CA MET A 297 -7.72 -26.74 -2.71
C MET A 297 -9.16 -26.45 -3.15
N GLY A 298 -9.45 -26.49 -4.46
CA GLY A 298 -10.78 -26.23 -5.01
C GLY A 298 -11.82 -27.30 -4.66
N LYS A 299 -11.39 -28.48 -4.20
CA LYS A 299 -12.28 -29.53 -3.68
C LYS A 299 -12.76 -29.23 -2.26
N ILE A 300 -12.12 -28.30 -1.56
CA ILE A 300 -12.49 -27.92 -0.20
C ILE A 300 -13.58 -26.84 -0.29
N LYS A 301 -14.79 -27.15 0.20
CA LYS A 301 -16.03 -26.36 0.05
C LYS A 301 -16.10 -25.06 0.88
N GLU A 302 -14.98 -24.39 1.12
CA GLU A 302 -14.95 -23.15 1.92
C GLU A 302 -14.37 -22.00 1.10
N SER A 303 -15.19 -20.97 0.85
CA SER A 303 -14.84 -19.75 0.12
C SER A 303 -13.71 -18.93 0.75
N GLU A 304 -13.30 -19.24 1.98
CA GLU A 304 -12.24 -18.55 2.73
C GLU A 304 -10.83 -19.06 2.40
N ILE A 305 -10.71 -20.16 1.64
CA ILE A 305 -9.42 -20.79 1.31
C ILE A 305 -8.71 -20.06 0.17
N PHE A 306 -9.45 -19.36 -0.67
CA PHE A 306 -8.95 -18.61 -1.81
C PHE A 306 -9.06 -17.11 -1.56
N ASP A 307 -8.37 -16.65 -0.52
CA ASP A 307 -8.09 -15.22 -0.39
C ASP A 307 -6.98 -14.86 -1.40
N ASP A 308 -7.13 -13.75 -2.14
CA ASP A 308 -6.19 -13.26 -3.16
C ASP A 308 -4.75 -13.08 -2.63
N GLN A 309 -4.56 -13.16 -1.32
CA GLN A 309 -3.28 -13.09 -0.63
C GLN A 309 -2.39 -14.33 -0.80
N ILE A 310 -2.97 -15.52 -1.04
CA ILE A 310 -2.16 -16.73 -1.30
C ILE A 310 -1.46 -16.59 -2.66
N ILE A 311 -2.09 -15.95 -3.66
CA ILE A 311 -1.61 -15.87 -5.04
C ILE A 311 -0.97 -14.50 -5.29
N ASN A 312 0.05 -14.16 -4.52
CA ASN A 312 0.83 -12.95 -4.77
C ASN A 312 2.21 -13.26 -5.37
N SER A 313 2.91 -12.23 -5.84
CA SER A 313 4.26 -12.37 -6.41
C SER A 313 5.28 -12.97 -5.44
N ARG A 314 5.05 -12.90 -4.11
CA ARG A 314 5.89 -13.55 -3.09
C ARG A 314 5.66 -15.07 -3.04
N PHE A 315 4.44 -15.53 -3.27
CA PHE A 315 4.11 -16.96 -3.38
C PHE A 315 4.90 -17.60 -4.53
N ASN A 316 4.80 -16.99 -5.72
CA ASN A 316 5.53 -17.45 -6.90
C ASN A 316 7.05 -17.43 -6.69
N LYS A 317 7.61 -16.35 -6.11
CA LYS A 317 9.05 -16.26 -5.83
C LYS A 317 9.55 -17.38 -4.92
N LYS A 318 8.83 -17.71 -3.83
CA LYS A 318 9.21 -18.82 -2.93
C LYS A 318 9.12 -20.19 -3.59
N PHE A 319 8.14 -20.37 -4.48
CA PHE A 319 8.04 -21.59 -5.28
C PHE A 319 9.30 -21.81 -6.12
N TYR A 320 9.81 -20.77 -6.79
CA TYR A 320 11.05 -20.87 -7.58
C TYR A 320 12.33 -21.13 -6.74
N MET A 321 12.22 -21.14 -5.40
CA MET A 321 13.33 -21.45 -4.48
C MET A 321 13.27 -22.89 -3.93
N LEU A 322 12.28 -23.70 -4.33
CA LEU A 322 12.20 -25.13 -4.01
C LEU A 322 13.38 -25.89 -4.62
N ASN A 323 14.08 -26.64 -3.78
CA ASN A 323 15.06 -27.64 -4.16
C ASN A 323 14.79 -28.90 -3.33
N ILE A 324 15.35 -30.04 -3.76
CA ILE A 324 15.34 -31.31 -3.04
C ILE A 324 15.72 -31.11 -1.56
N ASP A 325 14.96 -31.73 -0.67
CA ASP A 325 15.05 -31.66 0.81
C ASP A 325 14.79 -30.29 1.44
N LYS A 326 14.44 -29.27 0.65
CA LYS A 326 14.00 -27.97 1.17
C LYS A 326 12.49 -27.94 1.32
N LYS A 327 12.07 -27.64 2.54
CA LYS A 327 10.68 -27.37 2.88
C LYS A 327 10.39 -25.88 2.76
N ILE A 328 9.40 -25.52 1.96
CA ILE A 328 8.84 -24.17 1.93
C ILE A 328 7.47 -24.16 2.60
N PHE A 329 7.09 -22.97 3.10
CA PHE A 329 5.78 -22.77 3.71
C PHE A 329 5.15 -21.46 3.26
N PHE A 330 3.83 -21.51 3.11
CA PHE A 330 2.93 -20.39 2.87
C PHE A 330 1.95 -20.32 4.01
N GLU A 331 1.66 -19.14 4.52
CA GLU A 331 0.81 -18.96 5.68
C GLU A 331 -0.04 -17.71 5.52
N THR A 332 -1.33 -17.86 5.80
CA THR A 332 -2.32 -16.79 5.90
C THR A 332 -2.88 -16.76 7.31
N LYS A 333 -3.84 -15.87 7.58
CA LYS A 333 -4.55 -15.83 8.87
C LYS A 333 -5.27 -17.13 9.21
N THR A 334 -5.66 -17.90 8.19
CA THR A 334 -6.54 -19.08 8.33
C THR A 334 -5.88 -20.38 7.90
N ILE A 335 -4.83 -20.35 7.07
CA ILE A 335 -4.29 -21.54 6.40
C ILE A 335 -2.77 -21.54 6.38
N ARG A 336 -2.16 -22.72 6.45
CA ARG A 336 -0.75 -22.95 6.12
C ARG A 336 -0.59 -24.06 5.11
N ILE A 337 0.24 -23.84 4.10
CA ILE A 337 0.63 -24.83 3.10
C ILE A 337 2.11 -25.09 3.29
N GLU A 338 2.49 -26.36 3.44
CA GLU A 338 3.85 -26.82 3.49
C GLU A 338 4.14 -27.63 2.23
N ILE A 339 5.26 -27.38 1.58
CA ILE A 339 5.68 -28.10 0.37
C ILE A 339 7.12 -28.53 0.55
N LEU A 340 7.37 -29.82 0.42
CA LEU A 340 8.69 -30.43 0.48
C LEU A 340 8.93 -31.22 -0.79
N GLU A 341 10.03 -30.94 -1.49
CA GLU A 341 10.48 -31.80 -2.59
C GLU A 341 11.27 -32.98 -1.99
N LEU A 342 10.70 -34.19 -2.05
CA LEU A 342 11.28 -35.42 -1.49
C LEU A 342 12.32 -36.07 -2.42
N SER A 343 12.15 -35.89 -3.72
CA SER A 343 13.05 -36.37 -4.78
C SER A 343 12.76 -35.58 -6.05
N ASP A 344 13.58 -35.72 -7.11
CA ASP A 344 13.44 -34.95 -8.36
C ASP A 344 11.98 -34.84 -8.81
N LYS A 345 11.40 -33.65 -8.61
CA LYS A 345 10.03 -33.28 -8.98
C LYS A 345 8.92 -34.05 -8.27
N PHE A 346 9.20 -34.70 -7.14
CA PHE A 346 8.21 -35.36 -6.29
C PHE A 346 7.99 -34.58 -5.00
N TYR A 347 6.75 -34.16 -4.75
CA TYR A 347 6.43 -33.20 -3.70
C TYR A 347 5.49 -33.78 -2.66
N ASP A 348 5.80 -33.54 -1.39
CA ASP A 348 4.95 -33.75 -0.23
C ASP A 348 4.33 -32.41 0.18
N ILE A 349 3.01 -32.28 0.03
CA ILE A 349 2.28 -31.05 0.30
C ILE A 349 1.31 -31.27 1.46
N LYS A 350 1.38 -30.44 2.49
CA LYS A 350 0.44 -30.48 3.62
C LYS A 350 -0.26 -29.15 3.77
N ILE A 351 -1.57 -29.17 3.86
CA ILE A 351 -2.41 -27.99 4.04
C ILE A 351 -3.10 -28.09 5.39
N TYR A 352 -2.95 -27.06 6.21
CA TYR A 352 -3.47 -26.95 7.55
C TYR A 352 -4.44 -25.78 7.63
N LYS A 353 -5.54 -25.94 8.39
CA LYS A 353 -6.45 -24.85 8.74
C LYS A 353 -6.30 -24.54 10.21
N LYS A 354 -6.22 -23.26 10.52
CA LYS A 354 -6.23 -22.78 11.90
C LYS A 354 -7.64 -23.00 12.49
N THR A 355 -7.72 -23.73 13.59
CA THR A 355 -8.96 -23.99 14.35
C THR A 355 -9.38 -22.80 15.18
#